data_AF-A0A091BES1-F1
#
_entry.id   AF-A0A091BES1-F1
#
_cell.length_a   1.000
_cell.length_b   1.000
_cell.length_c   1.000
_cell.angle_alpha   90.00
_cell.angle_beta   90.00
_cell.angle_gamma   90.00
#
_symmetry.space_group_name_H-M   'P 1'
#
loop_
_entity.id
_entity.type
_entity.pdbx_description
1 polymer ?
#
loop_
_entity_poly.entity_id
_entity_poly.type
_entity_poly.pdbx_seq_one_letter_code
_entity_poly.pdbx_strand_id
1 'polypeptide(L)'
;MVRVLAVDAVACLDVGSPAKGNVGWAVLSDDRRRAGGDLSVFVGHVVDLLAAGQRVAVGFECPLYVPKRADMFAMSRRRAGEERVNWCGGPGASVLAIGLAQVNWCLARIAERVPTVRGTTRWAELVQGSANLFCWEAFITRRAGICVQLGDADGLSPHERDALCGAMAFAAAIADGSVPMGDFAREDAFSLAGLHLLETGLSDDITLLSEPCLVLKVRKPT
;
A
#
# COMPACT_ATOMS: atom_id res chain seq x y z
N MET A 1 1.37 30.25 4.37
CA MET A 1 0.27 29.29 4.55
C MET A 1 0.92 27.93 4.79
N VAL A 2 0.80 27.36 5.99
CA VAL A 2 1.41 26.05 6.30
C VAL A 2 0.61 25.00 5.52
N ARG A 3 1.25 24.32 4.57
CA ARG A 3 0.65 23.21 3.82
C ARG A 3 0.49 22.06 4.81
N VAL A 4 -0.73 21.84 5.28
CA VAL A 4 -1.05 20.62 6.04
C VAL A 4 -1.08 19.49 5.02
N LEU A 5 -0.08 18.60 5.06
CA LEU A 5 -0.13 17.38 4.25
C LEU A 5 -1.35 16.56 4.67
N ALA A 6 -1.99 15.92 3.69
CA ALA A 6 -3.15 15.07 3.92
C ALA A 6 -2.84 13.84 4.80
N VAL A 7 -1.57 13.49 4.92
CA VAL A 7 -1.02 12.46 5.81
C VAL A 7 0.25 12.99 6.45
N ASP A 8 0.58 12.45 7.62
CA ASP A 8 1.78 12.82 8.36
C ASP A 8 2.95 11.87 8.02
N ALA A 9 2.64 10.66 7.55
CA ALA A 9 3.64 9.70 7.08
C ALA A 9 3.13 8.80 5.94
N VAL A 10 4.07 8.34 5.12
CA VAL A 10 3.84 7.35 4.06
C VAL A 10 4.79 6.18 4.25
N ALA A 11 4.25 4.98 4.31
CA ALA A 11 4.97 3.74 4.43
C ALA A 11 4.66 2.85 3.23
N CYS A 12 5.63 2.04 2.79
CA CYS A 12 5.43 1.07 1.71
C CYS A 12 6.23 -0.20 2.00
N LEU A 13 5.66 -1.35 1.67
CA LEU A 13 6.28 -2.66 1.79
C LEU A 13 6.36 -3.33 0.42
N ASP A 14 7.56 -3.67 -0.04
CA ASP A 14 7.80 -4.65 -1.10
C ASP A 14 7.60 -6.06 -0.50
N VAL A 15 6.55 -6.73 -0.98
CA VAL A 15 6.14 -8.05 -0.50
C VAL A 15 6.95 -9.15 -1.19
N GLY A 16 7.64 -9.95 -0.38
CA GLY A 16 8.29 -11.15 -0.86
C GLY A 16 8.76 -12.04 0.28
N SER A 17 9.73 -12.93 0.07
CA SER A 17 10.11 -13.92 1.09
C SER A 17 11.12 -13.37 2.09
N PRO A 18 10.78 -13.21 3.39
CA PRO A 18 11.74 -12.74 4.40
C PRO A 18 12.92 -13.71 4.57
N ALA A 19 12.64 -15.02 4.52
CA ALA A 19 13.67 -16.07 4.60
C ALA A 19 14.70 -16.02 3.47
N LYS A 20 14.38 -15.37 2.35
CA LYS A 20 15.30 -15.18 1.21
C LYS A 20 15.88 -13.76 1.15
N GLY A 21 15.55 -12.89 2.11
CA GLY A 21 15.91 -11.47 2.05
C GLY A 21 15.18 -10.71 0.93
N ASN A 22 14.04 -11.22 0.46
CA ASN A 22 13.27 -10.65 -0.64
C ASN A 22 12.11 -9.78 -0.13
N VAL A 23 12.34 -9.03 0.95
CA VAL A 23 11.39 -8.07 1.52
C VAL A 23 12.14 -6.78 1.70
N GLY A 24 11.47 -5.67 1.43
CA GLY A 24 12.00 -4.34 1.71
C GLY A 24 10.87 -3.43 2.10
N TRP A 25 11.13 -2.48 2.99
CA TRP A 25 10.15 -1.48 3.38
C TRP A 25 10.78 -0.10 3.38
N ALA A 26 9.94 0.92 3.28
CA ALA A 26 10.31 2.30 3.47
C ALA A 26 9.25 3.03 4.29
N VAL A 27 9.71 3.97 5.13
CA VAL A 27 8.85 4.90 5.88
C VAL A 27 9.37 6.32 5.67
N LEU A 28 8.49 7.19 5.20
CA LEU A 28 8.70 8.63 5.04
C LEU A 28 7.83 9.33 6.08
N SER A 29 8.46 10.11 6.96
CA SER A 29 7.78 10.89 8.01
C SER A 29 8.61 12.14 8.27
N ASP A 30 7.99 13.31 8.26
CA ASP A 30 8.70 14.60 8.31
C ASP A 30 9.83 14.64 7.25
N ASP A 31 11.04 15.05 7.64
CA ASP A 31 12.26 15.01 6.81
C ASP A 31 13.07 13.72 6.96
N ARG A 32 12.47 12.65 7.54
CA ARG A 32 13.15 11.38 7.77
C ARG A 32 12.71 10.33 6.76
N ARG A 33 13.70 9.67 6.19
CA ARG A 33 13.57 8.48 5.35
C ARG A 33 14.21 7.30 6.07
N ARG A 34 13.46 6.21 6.22
CA ARG A 34 13.95 4.94 6.75
C ARG A 34 13.62 3.82 5.77
N ALA A 35 14.50 2.84 5.66
CA ALA A 35 14.28 1.63 4.88
C ALA A 35 14.96 0.42 5.56
N GLY A 36 14.50 -0.78 5.24
CA GLY A 36 15.07 -2.02 5.76
C GLY A 36 14.35 -3.28 5.28
N GLY A 37 14.77 -4.45 5.76
CA GLY A 37 14.18 -5.75 5.43
C GLY A 37 13.45 -6.47 6.58
N ASP A 38 13.44 -5.91 7.79
CA ASP A 38 12.75 -6.52 8.95
C ASP A 38 11.33 -5.99 9.11
N LEU A 39 10.33 -6.85 8.91
CA LEU A 39 8.90 -6.51 9.05
C LEU A 39 8.52 -6.05 10.46
N SER A 40 9.19 -6.54 11.50
CA SER A 40 8.92 -6.13 12.89
C SER A 40 9.35 -4.68 13.12
N VAL A 41 10.47 -4.26 12.51
CA VAL A 41 10.94 -2.88 12.54
C VAL A 41 10.01 -1.96 11.76
N PHE A 42 9.55 -2.40 10.59
CA PHE A 42 8.53 -1.70 9.80
C PHE A 42 7.26 -1.42 10.60
N VAL A 43 6.67 -2.47 11.19
CA VAL A 43 5.47 -2.35 12.03
C VAL A 43 5.76 -1.45 13.23
N GLY A 44 6.93 -1.56 13.86
CA GLY A 44 7.35 -0.68 14.95
C GLY A 44 7.26 0.80 14.58
N HIS A 45 7.82 1.19 13.43
CA HIS A 45 7.73 2.56 12.94
C HIS A 45 6.28 3.01 12.69
N VAL A 46 5.46 2.18 12.05
CA VAL A 46 4.05 2.53 11.79
C VAL A 46 3.26 2.68 13.09
N VAL A 47 3.48 1.78 14.05
CA VAL A 47 2.85 1.84 15.39
C VAL A 47 3.25 3.12 16.13
N ASP A 48 4.53 3.49 16.12
CA ASP A 48 5.00 4.69 16.83
C ASP A 48 4.32 5.96 16.29
N LEU A 49 4.15 6.05 14.96
CA LEU A 49 3.47 7.17 14.30
C LEU A 49 1.97 7.20 14.68
N LEU A 50 1.28 6.05 14.57
CA LEU A 50 -0.14 5.95 14.88
C LEU A 50 -0.44 6.19 16.37
N ALA A 51 0.42 5.71 17.27
CA ALA A 51 0.31 5.96 18.71
C ALA A 51 0.48 7.43 19.07
N ALA A 52 1.23 8.19 18.26
CA ALA A 52 1.33 9.65 18.36
C ALA A 52 0.11 10.39 17.76
N GLY A 53 -0.92 9.66 17.32
CA GLY A 53 -2.14 10.23 16.72
C GLY A 53 -1.98 10.68 15.27
N GLN A 54 -0.89 10.28 14.60
CA GLN A 54 -0.63 10.67 13.22
C GLN A 54 -1.44 9.83 12.23
N ARG A 55 -1.70 10.41 11.04
CA ARG A 55 -2.33 9.76 9.89
C ARG A 55 -1.25 9.15 9.01
N VAL A 56 -1.33 7.83 8.80
CA VAL A 56 -0.32 7.07 8.07
C VAL A 56 -0.97 6.39 6.85
N ALA A 57 -0.39 6.60 5.66
CA ALA A 57 -0.72 5.83 4.48
C ALA A 57 0.26 4.66 4.32
N VAL A 58 -0.23 3.42 4.33
CA VAL A 58 0.57 2.19 4.19
C VAL A 58 0.27 1.51 2.86
N GLY A 59 1.30 1.39 2.02
CA GLY A 59 1.26 0.71 0.74
C GLY A 59 1.84 -0.69 0.80
N PHE A 60 1.27 -1.61 0.01
CA PHE A 60 1.81 -2.96 -0.15
C PHE A 60 2.02 -3.28 -1.63
N GLU A 61 3.20 -3.79 -1.99
CA GLU A 61 3.52 -4.27 -3.34
C GLU A 61 2.96 -5.68 -3.56
N CYS A 62 1.65 -5.80 -3.47
CA CYS A 62 0.92 -7.02 -3.83
C CYS A 62 -0.50 -6.65 -4.26
N PRO A 63 -1.18 -7.48 -5.07
CA PRO A 63 -2.58 -7.23 -5.39
C PRO A 63 -3.43 -7.15 -4.11
N LEU A 64 -4.15 -6.04 -3.93
CA LEU A 64 -5.03 -5.81 -2.77
C LEU A 64 -6.52 -5.85 -3.12
N TYR A 65 -6.85 -6.18 -4.36
CA TYR A 65 -8.21 -6.56 -4.74
C TYR A 65 -8.21 -7.54 -5.91
N VAL A 66 -9.31 -8.27 -5.99
CA VAL A 66 -9.64 -9.16 -7.11
C VAL A 66 -10.81 -8.54 -7.88
N PRO A 67 -10.74 -8.42 -9.22
CA PRO A 67 -11.87 -7.89 -9.98
C PRO A 67 -13.06 -8.85 -9.91
N LYS A 68 -14.24 -8.33 -9.60
CA LYS A 68 -15.51 -9.06 -9.59
C LYS A 68 -16.20 -8.86 -10.93
N ARG A 69 -16.25 -9.92 -11.74
CA ARG A 69 -16.78 -9.87 -13.11
C ARG A 69 -17.82 -10.97 -13.30
N ALA A 70 -18.90 -10.64 -14.01
CA ALA A 70 -19.97 -11.60 -14.30
C ALA A 70 -19.54 -12.67 -15.33
N ASP A 71 -18.68 -12.30 -16.28
CA ASP A 71 -18.15 -13.23 -17.29
C ASP A 71 -16.98 -14.04 -16.72
N MET A 72 -17.16 -15.36 -16.66
CA MET A 72 -16.14 -16.33 -16.26
C MET A 72 -14.84 -16.16 -17.07
N PHE A 73 -14.93 -15.90 -18.38
CA PHE A 73 -13.77 -15.74 -19.26
C PHE A 73 -13.06 -14.38 -19.09
N ALA A 74 -13.70 -13.44 -18.40
CA ALA A 74 -13.11 -12.17 -18.02
C ALA A 74 -12.43 -12.21 -16.65
N MET A 75 -12.71 -13.20 -15.79
CA MET A 75 -12.23 -13.23 -14.40
C MET A 75 -10.70 -13.16 -14.28
N SER A 76 -9.96 -13.82 -15.17
CA SER A 76 -8.50 -13.83 -15.14
C SER A 76 -7.84 -12.72 -15.95
N ARG A 77 -8.59 -12.00 -16.79
CA ARG A 77 -8.05 -10.92 -17.63
C ARG A 77 -7.49 -9.80 -16.77
N ARG A 78 -6.47 -9.11 -17.26
CA ARG A 78 -5.86 -7.95 -16.59
C ARG A 78 -6.88 -6.98 -15.97
N ARG A 79 -6.50 -6.36 -14.86
CA ARG A 79 -7.28 -5.26 -14.27
C ARG A 79 -7.21 -4.04 -15.18
N ALA A 80 -8.22 -3.17 -15.12
CA ALA A 80 -8.22 -1.98 -15.98
C ALA A 80 -7.02 -1.09 -15.64
N GLY A 81 -6.08 -0.90 -16.58
CA GLY A 81 -4.82 -0.20 -16.35
C GLY A 81 -3.60 -1.11 -16.27
N GLU A 82 -3.75 -2.42 -16.04
CA GLU A 82 -2.60 -3.32 -16.17
C GLU A 82 -2.17 -3.52 -17.61
N GLU A 83 -0.88 -3.74 -17.80
CA GLU A 83 -0.34 -4.01 -19.13
C GLU A 83 -0.17 -5.49 -19.44
N ARG A 84 -0.15 -6.36 -18.41
CA ARG A 84 -0.10 -7.82 -18.59
C ARG A 84 -1.41 -8.34 -19.16
N VAL A 85 -1.44 -9.58 -19.64
CA VAL A 85 -2.65 -10.19 -20.21
C VAL A 85 -3.61 -10.67 -19.12
N ASN A 86 -3.07 -11.15 -17.99
CA ASN A 86 -3.81 -11.57 -16.80
C ASN A 86 -3.25 -10.91 -15.53
N TRP A 87 -4.11 -10.75 -14.52
CA TRP A 87 -3.71 -10.20 -13.20
C TRP A 87 -3.24 -11.32 -12.26
N CYS A 88 -3.79 -12.53 -12.42
CA CYS A 88 -3.54 -13.70 -11.57
C CYS A 88 -2.52 -14.70 -12.13
N GLY A 89 -1.66 -14.28 -13.08
CA GLY A 89 -0.63 -15.14 -13.66
C GLY A 89 0.78 -14.83 -13.17
N GLY A 90 1.64 -15.85 -13.16
CA GLY A 90 3.09 -15.71 -12.91
C GLY A 90 3.40 -15.08 -11.54
N PRO A 91 4.32 -14.09 -11.47
CA PRO A 91 4.71 -13.46 -10.20
C PRO A 91 3.54 -12.85 -9.41
N GLY A 92 2.48 -12.39 -10.09
CA GLY A 92 1.34 -11.76 -9.43
C GLY A 92 0.58 -12.73 -8.52
N ALA A 93 0.41 -13.99 -8.93
CA ALA A 93 -0.24 -15.01 -8.11
C ALA A 93 0.60 -15.40 -6.89
N SER A 94 1.92 -15.54 -7.06
CA SER A 94 2.82 -15.89 -5.96
C SER A 94 2.95 -14.75 -4.94
N VAL A 95 3.03 -13.50 -5.41
CA VAL A 95 3.13 -12.33 -4.54
C VAL A 95 1.80 -12.08 -3.84
N LEU A 96 0.65 -12.32 -4.50
CA LEU A 96 -0.66 -12.30 -3.84
C LEU A 96 -0.71 -13.26 -2.64
N ALA A 97 -0.29 -14.52 -2.82
CA ALA A 97 -0.36 -15.51 -1.74
C ALA A 97 0.52 -15.11 -0.53
N ILE A 98 1.72 -14.60 -0.77
CA ILE A 98 2.60 -14.09 0.29
C ILE A 98 2.01 -12.81 0.91
N GLY A 99 1.46 -11.93 0.08
CA GLY A 99 0.83 -10.67 0.47
C GLY A 99 -0.32 -10.87 1.43
N LEU A 100 -1.20 -11.84 1.18
CA LEU A 100 -2.30 -12.18 2.10
C LEU A 100 -1.79 -12.45 3.53
N ALA A 101 -0.67 -13.16 3.66
CA ALA A 101 -0.08 -13.44 4.97
C ALA A 101 0.60 -12.20 5.58
N GLN A 102 1.38 -11.47 4.79
CA GLN A 102 2.17 -10.34 5.31
C GLN A 102 1.32 -9.11 5.62
N VAL A 103 0.37 -8.77 4.76
CA VAL A 103 -0.56 -7.65 5.00
C VAL A 103 -1.33 -7.92 6.28
N ASN A 104 -1.94 -9.12 6.41
CA ASN A 104 -2.66 -9.51 7.61
C ASN A 104 -1.78 -9.44 8.86
N TRP A 105 -0.57 -10.01 8.81
CA TRP A 105 0.37 -9.99 9.93
C TRP A 105 0.74 -8.55 10.35
N CYS A 106 1.01 -7.66 9.40
CA CYS A 106 1.33 -6.27 9.70
C CYS A 106 0.14 -5.57 10.36
N LEU A 107 -1.05 -5.70 9.79
CA LEU A 107 -2.27 -5.05 10.29
C LEU A 107 -2.71 -5.59 11.65
N ALA A 108 -2.61 -6.90 11.89
CA ALA A 108 -2.92 -7.51 13.18
C ALA A 108 -2.03 -6.94 14.29
N ARG A 109 -0.72 -6.81 14.02
CA ARG A 109 0.24 -6.25 14.98
C ARG A 109 0.04 -4.76 15.23
N ILE A 110 -0.42 -4.01 14.22
CA ILE A 110 -0.83 -2.61 14.40
C ILE A 110 -2.06 -2.54 15.30
N ALA A 111 -3.09 -3.35 15.03
CA ALA A 111 -4.33 -3.38 15.81
C ALA A 111 -4.08 -3.77 17.28
N GLU A 112 -3.24 -4.77 17.53
CA GLU A 112 -2.85 -5.22 18.87
C GLU A 112 -2.14 -4.12 19.68
N ARG A 113 -1.28 -3.33 19.01
CA ARG A 113 -0.42 -2.34 19.69
C ARG A 113 -1.04 -0.95 19.77
N VAL A 114 -2.00 -0.63 18.91
CA VAL A 114 -2.73 0.66 18.89
C VAL A 114 -4.23 0.39 18.77
N PRO A 115 -4.93 -0.07 19.82
CA PRO A 115 -6.33 -0.50 19.73
C PRO A 115 -7.33 0.60 19.31
N THR A 116 -6.91 1.87 19.37
CA THR A 116 -7.70 3.03 18.96
C THR A 116 -7.60 3.34 17.46
N VAL A 117 -6.70 2.67 16.73
CA VAL A 117 -6.51 2.92 15.30
C VAL A 117 -7.72 2.48 14.49
N ARG A 118 -8.08 3.29 13.49
CA ARG A 118 -9.11 3.03 12.50
C ARG A 118 -8.47 3.01 11.12
N GLY A 119 -8.62 1.88 10.44
CA GLY A 119 -8.09 1.65 9.11
C GLY A 119 -9.15 1.75 8.02
N THR A 120 -8.77 2.21 6.84
CA THR A 120 -9.66 2.38 5.69
C THR A 120 -8.91 2.21 4.36
N THR A 121 -9.65 1.96 3.28
CA THR A 121 -9.17 2.10 1.88
C THR A 121 -9.72 3.35 1.20
N ARG A 122 -10.50 4.17 1.91
CA ARG A 122 -11.12 5.39 1.40
C ARG A 122 -10.35 6.62 1.84
N TRP A 123 -9.79 7.31 0.85
CA TRP A 123 -8.99 8.52 1.11
C TRP A 123 -9.76 9.60 1.87
N ALA A 124 -11.06 9.76 1.56
CA ALA A 124 -11.93 10.73 2.21
C ALA A 124 -11.99 10.54 3.73
N GLU A 125 -12.05 9.30 4.22
CA GLU A 125 -12.13 8.99 5.65
C GLU A 125 -10.84 9.37 6.39
N LEU A 126 -9.68 9.17 5.74
CA LEU A 126 -8.39 9.56 6.30
C LEU A 126 -8.27 11.08 6.44
N VAL A 127 -8.63 11.84 5.39
CA VAL A 127 -8.50 13.31 5.41
C VAL A 127 -9.54 14.01 6.28
N GLN A 128 -10.71 13.40 6.46
CA GLN A 128 -11.76 13.87 7.37
C GLN A 128 -11.48 13.49 8.83
N GLY A 129 -10.51 12.62 9.09
CA GLY A 129 -10.12 12.18 10.44
C GLY A 129 -11.02 11.10 11.04
N SER A 130 -11.86 10.44 10.24
CA SER A 130 -12.62 9.25 10.69
C SER A 130 -11.76 7.98 10.67
N ALA A 131 -10.61 8.02 10.00
CA ALA A 131 -9.56 7.01 10.02
C ALA A 131 -8.18 7.66 10.17
N ASN A 132 -7.21 6.91 10.69
CA ASN A 132 -5.82 7.32 10.82
C ASN A 132 -4.83 6.36 10.13
N LEU A 133 -5.32 5.23 9.62
CA LEU A 133 -4.55 4.31 8.77
C LEU A 133 -5.24 4.17 7.41
N PHE A 134 -4.50 4.40 6.33
CA PHE A 134 -5.00 4.23 4.96
C PHE A 134 -4.20 3.18 4.21
N CYS A 135 -4.89 2.16 3.67
CA CYS A 135 -4.25 1.08 2.90
C CYS A 135 -4.40 1.30 1.39
N TRP A 136 -3.29 1.13 0.67
CA TRP A 136 -3.25 1.25 -0.80
C TRP A 136 -2.33 0.20 -1.43
N GLU A 137 -2.52 -0.04 -2.72
CA GLU A 137 -1.70 -0.98 -3.50
C GLU A 137 -0.59 -0.24 -4.22
N ALA A 138 0.66 -0.64 -3.96
CA ALA A 138 1.83 -0.16 -4.69
C ALA A 138 2.08 -1.06 -5.91
N PHE A 139 1.74 -0.58 -7.10
CA PHE A 139 2.01 -1.31 -8.34
C PHE A 139 3.36 -0.88 -8.90
N ILE A 140 4.44 -1.53 -8.46
CA ILE A 140 5.80 -1.22 -8.93
C ILE A 140 6.08 -1.93 -10.27
N THR A 141 6.50 -1.19 -11.29
CA THR A 141 6.74 -1.73 -12.63
C THR A 141 7.86 -0.99 -13.35
N ARG A 142 8.46 -1.59 -14.39
CA ARG A 142 9.49 -0.94 -15.23
C ARG A 142 8.91 -0.09 -16.36
N ARG A 143 7.59 -0.03 -16.50
CA ARG A 143 6.94 0.45 -17.72
C ARG A 143 6.37 1.87 -17.60
N ALA A 144 5.27 2.01 -16.86
CA ALA A 144 4.55 3.27 -16.69
C ALA A 144 4.20 3.51 -15.21
N GLY A 145 3.95 4.78 -14.87
CA GLY A 145 3.65 5.22 -13.51
C GLY A 145 4.48 6.44 -13.12
N ILE A 146 4.26 6.94 -11.90
CA ILE A 146 5.04 8.02 -11.33
C ILE A 146 6.50 7.54 -11.19
N CYS A 147 7.42 8.36 -11.68
CA CYS A 147 8.85 8.09 -11.58
C CYS A 147 9.45 9.08 -10.59
N VAL A 148 10.13 8.58 -9.57
CA VAL A 148 10.78 9.40 -8.54
C VAL A 148 12.28 9.26 -8.63
N GLN A 149 12.98 10.33 -8.24
CA GLN A 149 14.43 10.32 -8.07
C GLN A 149 14.73 9.95 -6.63
N LEU A 150 15.39 8.81 -6.40
CA LEU A 150 15.66 8.32 -5.05
C LEU A 150 16.76 9.10 -4.31
N GLY A 151 17.55 9.92 -5.03
CA GLY A 151 18.76 10.53 -4.47
C GLY A 151 19.79 9.46 -4.10
N ASP A 152 20.50 9.66 -2.99
CA ASP A 152 21.40 8.63 -2.44
C ASP A 152 20.58 7.40 -2.01
N ALA A 153 20.82 6.28 -2.70
CA ALA A 153 20.23 4.98 -2.42
C ALA A 153 21.32 3.90 -2.35
N ASP A 154 22.57 4.32 -2.12
CA ASP A 154 23.70 3.42 -1.96
C ASP A 154 23.48 2.55 -0.71
N GLY A 155 23.85 1.28 -0.83
CA GLY A 155 23.66 0.30 0.24
C GLY A 155 22.24 -0.27 0.40
N LEU A 156 21.23 0.29 -0.28
CA LEU A 156 19.88 -0.30 -0.27
C LEU A 156 19.82 -1.59 -1.11
N SER A 157 19.04 -2.55 -0.67
CA SER A 157 18.68 -3.73 -1.46
C SER A 157 17.72 -3.35 -2.61
N PRO A 158 17.56 -4.19 -3.65
CA PRO A 158 16.54 -3.95 -4.68
C PRO A 158 15.12 -3.78 -4.11
N HIS A 159 14.76 -4.57 -3.10
CA HIS A 159 13.44 -4.54 -2.49
C HIS A 159 13.21 -3.29 -1.62
N GLU A 160 14.25 -2.84 -0.92
CA GLU A 160 14.22 -1.57 -0.20
C GLU A 160 14.07 -0.38 -1.16
N ARG A 161 14.73 -0.44 -2.32
CA ARG A 161 14.56 0.57 -3.38
C ARG A 161 13.14 0.59 -3.95
N ASP A 162 12.54 -0.58 -4.18
CA ASP A 162 11.17 -0.68 -4.71
C ASP A 162 10.15 -0.12 -3.71
N ALA A 163 10.24 -0.51 -2.44
CA ALA A 163 9.43 0.05 -1.37
C ALA A 163 9.60 1.58 -1.23
N LEU A 164 10.85 2.06 -1.29
CA LEU A 164 11.13 3.49 -1.24
C LEU A 164 10.55 4.24 -2.44
N CYS A 165 10.66 3.69 -3.65
CA CYS A 165 10.01 4.24 -4.84
C CYS A 165 8.50 4.37 -4.61
N GLY A 166 7.87 3.32 -4.08
CA GLY A 166 6.46 3.29 -3.71
C GLY A 166 6.07 4.45 -2.78
N ALA A 167 6.75 4.56 -1.65
CA ALA A 167 6.47 5.59 -0.65
C ALA A 167 6.69 7.01 -1.21
N MET A 168 7.79 7.24 -1.94
CA MET A 168 8.10 8.56 -2.51
C MET A 168 7.11 8.94 -3.62
N ALA A 169 6.71 7.98 -4.46
CA ALA A 169 5.73 8.23 -5.51
C ALA A 169 4.36 8.60 -4.93
N PHE A 170 3.94 7.91 -3.87
CA PHE A 170 2.70 8.24 -3.17
C PHE A 170 2.78 9.62 -2.51
N ALA A 171 3.89 9.93 -1.82
CA ALA A 171 4.12 11.24 -1.24
C ALA A 171 4.08 12.36 -2.30
N ALA A 172 4.67 12.13 -3.48
CA ALA A 172 4.61 13.05 -4.60
C ALA A 172 3.19 13.22 -5.16
N ALA A 173 2.42 12.13 -5.24
CA ALA A 173 1.04 12.14 -5.75
C ALA A 173 0.08 12.98 -4.91
N ILE A 174 0.37 13.18 -3.62
CA ILE A 174 -0.48 13.92 -2.67
C ILE A 174 0.12 15.27 -2.26
N ALA A 175 1.27 15.65 -2.81
CA ALA A 175 2.04 16.81 -2.37
C ALA A 175 1.31 18.14 -2.54
N ASP A 176 0.37 18.22 -3.48
CA ASP A 176 -0.47 19.40 -3.71
C ASP A 176 -1.78 19.40 -2.91
N GLY A 177 -2.01 18.38 -2.08
CA GLY A 177 -3.25 18.19 -1.33
C GLY A 177 -4.38 17.59 -2.16
N SER A 178 -4.10 17.12 -3.38
CA SER A 178 -5.09 16.43 -4.21
C SER A 178 -5.46 15.07 -3.64
N VAL A 179 -6.67 14.62 -3.99
CA VAL A 179 -7.07 13.22 -3.83
C VAL A 179 -6.23 12.42 -4.81
N PRO A 180 -5.44 11.43 -4.35
CA PRO A 180 -4.68 10.59 -5.26
C PRO A 180 -5.64 9.89 -6.23
N MET A 181 -5.49 10.17 -7.53
CA MET A 181 -6.24 9.48 -8.55
C MET A 181 -5.66 8.08 -8.74
N GLY A 182 -6.49 7.05 -8.60
CA GLY A 182 -6.07 5.68 -8.90
C GLY A 182 -5.75 5.51 -10.38
N ASP A 183 -4.68 4.79 -10.70
CA ASP A 183 -4.26 4.50 -12.07
C ASP A 183 -5.12 3.44 -12.77
N PHE A 184 -6.10 2.91 -12.04
CA PHE A 184 -6.98 1.83 -12.47
C PHE A 184 -8.41 2.35 -12.53
N ALA A 185 -9.12 2.01 -13.60
CA ALA A 185 -10.52 2.37 -13.71
C ALA A 185 -11.32 1.68 -12.60
N ARG A 186 -12.36 2.35 -12.10
CA ARG A 186 -13.27 1.73 -11.13
C ARG A 186 -13.91 0.49 -11.77
N GLU A 187 -13.72 -0.65 -11.14
CA GLU A 187 -14.42 -1.90 -11.42
C GLU A 187 -14.92 -2.48 -10.11
N ASP A 188 -16.01 -3.26 -10.17
CA ASP A 188 -16.46 -4.03 -9.01
C ASP A 188 -15.33 -4.92 -8.53
N ALA A 189 -15.12 -4.96 -7.22
CA ALA A 189 -13.96 -5.62 -6.63
C ALA A 189 -14.37 -6.47 -5.43
N PHE A 190 -13.61 -7.53 -5.20
CA PHE A 190 -13.47 -8.14 -3.89
C PHE A 190 -12.20 -7.58 -3.26
N SER A 191 -12.37 -6.73 -2.24
CA SER A 191 -11.29 -6.00 -1.59
C SER A 191 -10.54 -6.87 -0.60
N LEU A 192 -9.29 -7.19 -0.90
CA LEU A 192 -8.41 -7.91 0.02
C LEU A 192 -7.91 -6.97 1.13
N ALA A 193 -7.68 -5.70 0.82
CA ALA A 193 -7.40 -4.69 1.84
C ALA A 193 -8.58 -4.54 2.81
N GLY A 194 -9.82 -4.42 2.30
CA GLY A 194 -11.03 -4.41 3.13
C GLY A 194 -11.17 -5.67 3.98
N LEU A 195 -10.89 -6.85 3.39
CA LEU A 195 -10.89 -8.12 4.12
C LEU A 195 -9.93 -8.11 5.31
N HIS A 196 -8.68 -7.68 5.10
CA HIS A 196 -7.69 -7.65 6.17
C HIS A 196 -8.06 -6.63 7.25
N LEU A 197 -8.56 -5.44 6.87
CA LEU A 197 -8.98 -4.42 7.82
C LEU A 197 -10.13 -4.90 8.73
N LEU A 198 -11.10 -5.61 8.17
CA LEU A 198 -12.22 -6.19 8.92
C LEU A 198 -11.76 -7.33 9.83
N GLU A 199 -10.94 -8.23 9.30
CA GLU A 199 -10.46 -9.41 10.05
C GLU A 199 -9.64 -9.00 11.28
N THR A 200 -8.79 -7.97 11.15
CA THR A 200 -7.96 -7.50 12.25
C THR A 200 -8.68 -6.50 13.19
N GLY A 201 -9.97 -6.22 12.96
CA GLY A 201 -10.76 -5.26 13.76
C GLY A 201 -10.37 -3.79 13.58
N LEU A 202 -9.59 -3.47 12.54
CA LEU A 202 -9.20 -2.09 12.21
C LEU A 202 -10.34 -1.29 11.57
N SER A 203 -11.31 -1.99 10.98
CA SER A 203 -12.56 -1.43 10.49
C SER A 203 -13.70 -2.37 10.87
N ASP A 204 -14.90 -1.80 11.01
CA ASP A 204 -16.17 -2.52 11.13
C ASP A 204 -17.07 -2.30 9.89
N ASP A 205 -16.61 -1.53 8.91
CA ASP A 205 -17.38 -1.22 7.71
C ASP A 205 -17.24 -2.33 6.65
N ILE A 206 -18.22 -3.23 6.65
CA ILE A 206 -18.29 -4.35 5.71
C ILE A 206 -18.35 -3.92 4.24
N THR A 207 -18.77 -2.68 3.96
CA THR A 207 -18.89 -2.19 2.58
C THR A 207 -17.52 -2.05 1.90
N LEU A 208 -16.43 -1.95 2.68
CA LEU A 208 -15.05 -1.97 2.16
C LEU A 208 -14.74 -3.24 1.35
N LEU A 209 -15.42 -4.37 1.60
CA LEU A 209 -15.23 -5.62 0.85
C LEU A 209 -15.58 -5.49 -0.64
N SER A 210 -16.44 -4.53 -1.00
CA SER A 210 -16.96 -4.37 -2.36
C SER A 210 -16.29 -3.24 -3.15
N GLU A 211 -15.29 -2.58 -2.56
CA GLU A 211 -14.64 -1.41 -3.13
C GLU A 211 -13.15 -1.68 -3.41
N PRO A 212 -12.65 -1.35 -4.62
CA PRO A 212 -11.22 -1.43 -4.88
C PRO A 212 -10.50 -0.39 -4.01
N CYS A 213 -9.35 -0.78 -3.44
CA CYS A 213 -8.45 0.21 -2.86
C CYS A 213 -7.83 1.07 -3.97
N LEU A 214 -7.24 2.19 -3.57
CA LEU A 214 -6.39 2.96 -4.46
C LEU A 214 -5.20 2.10 -4.92
N VAL A 215 -4.95 2.09 -6.22
CA VAL A 215 -3.73 1.52 -6.81
C VAL A 215 -2.90 2.65 -7.41
N LEU A 216 -1.65 2.76 -6.97
CA LEU A 216 -0.70 3.71 -7.52
C LEU A 216 0.36 2.96 -8.32
N LYS A 217 0.48 3.27 -9.60
CA LYS A 217 1.55 2.78 -10.45
C LYS A 217 2.80 3.60 -10.25
N VAL A 218 3.88 2.89 -9.99
CA VAL A 218 5.20 3.48 -9.80
C VAL A 218 6.14 2.87 -10.81
N ARG A 219 6.77 3.74 -11.58
CA ARG A 219 7.80 3.32 -12.53
C ARG A 219 9.14 3.31 -11.83
N LYS A 220 9.83 2.16 -11.86
CA LYS A 220 11.21 2.04 -11.35
C LYS A 220 12.11 3.06 -12.06
N PRO A 221 12.95 3.82 -11.34
CA PRO A 221 13.95 4.67 -11.96
C PRO A 221 14.92 3.79 -12.77
N THR A 222 15.25 4.24 -13.98
CA THR A 222 16.17 3.57 -14.91
C THR A 222 17.62 3.77 -14.51
#